data_AF-A0A2V6KBS5-F1
#
_entry.id   AF-A0A2V6KBS5-F1
#
_cell.length_a   1.000
_cell.length_b   1.000
_cell.length_c   1.000
_cell.angle_alpha   90.00
_cell.angle_beta   90.00
_cell.angle_gamma   90.00
#
_symmetry.space_group_name_H-M   'P 1'
#
loop_
_entity.id
_entity.type
_entity.pdbx_description
1 polymer ?
#
loop_
_entity_poly.entity_id
_entity_poly.type
_entity_poly.pdbx_seq_one_letter_code
_entity_poly.pdbx_strand_id
1 'polypeptide(L)' 'LNFTGLYRHPNSNLDFATYRVYDPNLGRWISRDPIEEDGGINLYEYVGSNPLSRIDPFGLVCYNPFSCN' A
#
# COMPACT_ATOMS: atom_id res chain seq x y z
N LEU A 1 13.68 -9.32 -0.29
CA LEU A 1 12.40 -8.94 0.33
C LEU A 1 12.64 -7.65 1.09
N ASN A 2 11.83 -6.61 0.86
CA ASN A 2 12.05 -5.29 1.46
C ASN A 2 11.12 -5.05 2.67
N PHE A 3 11.36 -3.95 3.38
CA PHE A 3 10.88 -3.56 4.73
C PHE A 3 9.35 -3.62 5.03
N THR A 4 8.50 -3.97 4.06
CA THR A 4 7.03 -4.07 4.21
C THR A 4 6.43 -5.38 3.69
N GLY A 5 7.26 -6.31 3.18
CA GLY A 5 6.80 -7.50 2.47
C GLY A 5 6.54 -7.28 0.97
N LEU A 6 6.66 -6.04 0.49
CA LEU A 6 6.51 -5.68 -0.92
C LEU A 6 7.78 -6.00 -1.73
N TYR A 7 7.61 -6.25 -3.03
CA TYR A 7 8.72 -6.43 -3.96
C TYR A 7 9.19 -5.08 -4.49
N ARG A 8 10.41 -4.66 -4.13
CA ARG A 8 11.04 -3.45 -4.68
C ARG A 8 11.55 -3.74 -6.08
N HIS A 9 11.02 -3.04 -7.08
CA HIS A 9 11.56 -3.06 -8.43
C HIS A 9 12.80 -2.14 -8.52
N PRO A 10 13.99 -2.68 -8.83
CA PRO A 10 15.26 -1.97 -8.65
C PRO A 10 15.44 -0.77 -9.58
N ASN A 11 14.89 -0.82 -10.80
CA ASN A 11 15.12 0.23 -11.79
C ASN A 11 14.18 1.44 -11.63
N SER A 12 12.97 1.22 -11.11
CA SER A 12 11.98 2.30 -10.94
C SER A 12 11.86 2.78 -9.50
N ASN A 13 12.48 2.08 -8.55
CA ASN A 13 12.36 2.31 -7.12
C ASN A 13 10.92 2.20 -6.58
N LEU A 14 10.02 1.55 -7.32
CA LEU A 14 8.63 1.31 -6.94
C LEU A 14 8.51 0.01 -6.14
N ASP A 15 7.59 -0.02 -5.18
CA ASP A 15 7.25 -1.22 -4.41
C ASP A 15 5.97 -1.85 -4.94
N PHE A 16 6.01 -3.15 -5.20
CA PHE A 16 4.92 -3.91 -5.79
C PHE A 16 4.22 -4.71 -4.69
N ALA A 17 2.94 -4.40 -4.49
CA ALA A 17 1.98 -5.22 -3.77
C ALA A 17 1.21 -6.10 -4.75
N THR A 18 0.40 -7.03 -4.23
CA THR A 18 -0.39 -7.93 -5.06
C THR A 18 -1.34 -7.18 -5.99
N TYR A 19 -2.01 -6.14 -5.49
CA TYR A 19 -3.05 -5.43 -6.23
C TYR A 19 -2.66 -4.00 -6.63
N ARG A 20 -1.62 -3.44 -6.00
CA ARG A 20 -1.21 -2.05 -6.24
C ARG A 20 0.30 -1.87 -6.25
N VAL A 21 0.73 -0.77 -6.87
CA VAL A 21 2.13 -0.34 -6.87
C VAL A 21 2.26 0.93 -6.04
N TYR A 22 3.17 0.90 -5.07
CA TYR A 22 3.47 1.98 -4.16
C TYR A 22 4.70 2.75 -4.66
N ASP A 23 4.64 4.08 -4.59
CA ASP A 23 5.78 4.96 -4.81
C ASP A 23 6.31 5.46 -3.46
N PRO A 24 7.49 4.97 -3.02
CA PRO A 24 8.11 5.40 -1.78
C PRO A 24 8.55 6.86 -1.76
N ASN A 25 8.82 7.45 -2.93
CA ASN A 25 9.23 8.86 -3.01
C ASN A 25 8.03 9.79 -2.78
N LEU A 26 6.84 9.40 -3.25
CA LEU A 26 5.61 10.16 -3.10
C LEU A 26 4.80 9.78 -1.85
N GLY A 27 5.11 8.64 -1.23
CA GLY A 27 4.43 8.14 -0.04
C GLY A 27 3.00 7.65 -0.31
N ARG A 28 2.70 7.15 -1.51
CA ARG A 28 1.33 6.83 -1.95
C ARG A 28 1.25 5.71 -2.98
N TRP A 29 0.06 5.17 -3.20
CA TRP A 29 -0.22 4.29 -4.33
C TRP A 29 -0.24 5.08 -5.64
N ILE A 30 0.27 4.48 -6.71
CA ILE A 30 0.22 5.09 -8.05
C ILE A 30 -1.06 4.73 -8.80
N SER A 31 -1.73 3.66 -8.40
CA SER A 31 -3.00 3.19 -8.94
C SER A 31 -4.14 3.43 -7.96
N ARG A 32 -5.34 3.69 -8.48
CA ARG A 32 -6.59 3.82 -7.70
C ARG A 32 -6.85 2.53 -6.92
N ASP A 33 -7.38 2.65 -5.70
CA ASP A 33 -7.79 1.51 -4.87
C ASP A 33 -8.82 0.62 -5.59
N PRO A 34 -8.56 -0.68 -5.78
CA PRO A 34 -9.51 -1.61 -6.40
C PRO A 34 -10.79 -1.83 -5.60
N ILE A 35 -10.77 -1.59 -4.28
CA ILE A 35 -11.98 -1.65 -3.43
C ILE A 35 -12.66 -0.29 -3.29
N GLU A 36 -12.23 0.71 -4.06
CA GLU A 36 -12.83 2.03 -4.10
C GLU A 36 -12.95 2.65 -2.70
N GLU A 37 -14.07 3.33 -2.41
CA GLU A 37 -14.26 4.07 -1.16
C GLU A 37 -14.40 3.16 0.09
N ASP A 38 -14.51 1.84 -0.07
CA ASP A 38 -14.50 0.89 1.05
C ASP A 38 -13.12 0.88 1.76
N GLY A 39 -12.04 1.21 1.04
CA GLY A 39 -10.69 1.36 1.61
C GLY A 39 -10.44 2.71 2.28
N GLY A 40 -11.34 3.68 2.05
CA GLY A 40 -11.26 5.06 2.53
C GLY A 40 -11.53 6.08 1.41
N ILE A 41 -11.72 7.34 1.81
CA ILE A 41 -12.08 8.42 0.87
C ILE A 41 -10.93 8.76 -0.09
N ASN A 42 -9.68 8.56 0.33
CA ASN A 42 -8.52 8.83 -0.49
C ASN A 42 -7.99 7.53 -1.14
N LEU A 43 -8.37 7.31 -2.39
CA LEU A 43 -8.11 6.09 -3.14
C LEU A 43 -6.65 5.87 -3.54
N TYR A 44 -5.77 6.82 -3.21
CA TYR A 44 -4.33 6.72 -3.43
C TYR A 44 -3.54 6.71 -2.12
N GLU A 45 -4.21 6.85 -0.97
CA GLU A 45 -3.56 6.95 0.32
C GLU A 45 -2.92 5.62 0.74
N TYR A 46 -1.70 5.71 1.27
CA TYR A 46 -1.06 4.59 1.92
C TYR A 46 -1.38 4.62 3.42
N VAL A 47 -2.12 3.61 3.89
CA VAL A 47 -2.39 3.28 5.31
C VAL A 47 -2.88 4.42 6.22
N GLY A 48 -3.68 5.34 5.69
CA GLY A 48 -4.19 6.48 6.46
C GLY A 48 -3.08 7.46 6.87
N SER A 49 -2.04 7.59 6.04
CA SER A 49 -0.87 8.44 6.28
C SER A 49 -0.10 8.10 7.57
N ASN A 50 -0.25 6.87 8.09
CA ASN A 50 0.48 6.38 9.26
C ASN A 50 1.32 5.12 8.94
N PRO A 51 2.35 5.24 8.09
CA PRO A 51 3.22 4.12 7.68
C PRO A 51 4.13 3.59 8.79
N LEU A 52 4.24 4.31 9.91
CA LEU A 52 5.04 3.86 11.07
C LEU A 52 4.32 2.81 11.90
N SER A 53 2.98 2.84 11.92
CA SER A 53 2.16 1.92 12.72
C SER A 53 1.37 0.91 11.88
N ARG A 54 1.30 1.09 10.56
CA ARG A 54 0.44 0.32 9.67
C ARG A 54 1.17 -0.10 8.40
N ILE A 55 0.77 -1.24 7.86
CA ILE A 55 1.26 -1.79 6.60
C ILE A 55 0.06 -2.24 5.77
N ASP A 56 0.16 -2.15 4.43
CA ASP A 56 -0.82 -2.71 3.50
C ASP A 56 -0.11 -3.70 2.57
N PRO A 57 -0.02 -4.98 2.95
CA PRO A 57 0.76 -5.99 2.22
C PRO A 57 0.21 -6.32 0.83
N PHE A 58 -1.11 -6.19 0.67
CA PHE A 58 -1.80 -6.58 -0.56
C PHE A 58 -2.08 -5.39 -1.47
N GLY A 59 -2.18 -4.18 -0.90
CA GLY A 59 -2.65 -3.02 -1.64
C GLY A 59 -4.18 -3.01 -1.74
N LEU A 60 -4.90 -3.42 -0.70
CA LEU A 60 -6.37 -3.37 -0.61
C LEU A 60 -6.85 -2.75 0.71
N VAL A 61 -5.91 -2.16 1.47
CA VAL A 61 -6.09 -1.63 2.83
C VAL A 61 -6.42 -2.69 3.88
N CYS A 62 -5.65 -2.70 4.97
CA CYS A 62 -6.03 -3.42 6.18
C CYS A 62 -5.47 -2.72 7.42
N TYR A 63 -6.36 -2.21 8.28
CA TYR A 63 -6.02 -1.29 9.38
C TYR A 63 -5.66 -1.98 10.72
N ASN A 64 -5.58 -3.31 10.74
CA ASN A 64 -5.23 -4.10 11.93
C ASN A 64 -4.52 -5.40 11.49
N PRO A 65 -3.38 -5.81 12.07
CA PRO A 65 -2.68 -7.04 11.69
C PRO A 65 -3.49 -8.35 11.85
N PHE A 66 -4.67 -8.30 12.46
CA PHE A 66 -5.56 -9.46 12.67
C PHE A 66 -6.78 -9.53 11.74
N SER A 67 -7.01 -8.54 10.87
CA SER A 67 -8.23 -8.49 10.03
C SER A 67 -7.98 -8.71 8.54
N CYS A 68 -6.76 -9.03 8.12
CA CYS A 68 -6.43 -9.30 6.73
C CYS A 68 -6.48 -10.83 6.53
N ASN A 69 -7.68 -11.35 6.28
CA ASN A 69 -7.88 -12.70 5.75
C ASN A 69 -8.19 -12.62 4.27
#